data_AF-A0A2E3AS24-F1
#
_entry.id   AF-A0A2E3AS24-F1
#
_cell.length_a   1.000
_cell.length_b   1.000
_cell.length_c   1.000
_cell.angle_alpha   90.00
_cell.angle_beta   90.00
_cell.angle_gamma   90.00
#
_symmetry.space_group_name_H-M   'P 1'
#
loop_
_entity.id
_entity.type
_entity.pdbx_description
1 polymer ?
#
loop_
_entity_poly.entity_id
_entity_poly.type
_entity_poly.pdbx_seq_one_letter_code
_entity_poly.pdbx_strand_id
1 'polypeptide(L)'
;MNAQTDILKRGLEHAALAVLDASALANLHLGPKRIGRGLAQRVSGRLRILETIVRRLILLMALGLQLAPTQPRPAPANPAPEPDLPEGVELAIFPRLSPRRLKLLPARQAFEGPGGFPDISGTSYGPVSPRKLMARIAALRRVIAAPEAHALRLARTLKRLQKNGEPKPMVGAATPAFRLSPELGALATLLPAQISAGLETWESSG
;
A
#
# COMPACT_ATOMS: atom_id res chain seq x y z
N MET A 1 -15.95 -9.10 -20.67
CA MET A 1 -15.15 -8.61 -19.52
C MET A 1 -16.12 -8.21 -18.41
N ASN A 2 -15.79 -8.47 -17.15
CA ASN A 2 -16.67 -8.12 -16.02
C ASN A 2 -16.61 -6.59 -15.79
N ALA A 3 -17.74 -5.90 -15.69
CA ALA A 3 -17.77 -4.44 -15.55
C ALA A 3 -16.94 -3.95 -14.33
N GLN A 4 -16.91 -4.75 -13.26
CA GLN A 4 -16.11 -4.46 -12.07
C GLN A 4 -14.60 -4.51 -12.34
N THR A 5 -14.12 -5.47 -13.14
CA THR A 5 -12.69 -5.57 -13.48
C THR A 5 -12.23 -4.38 -14.31
N ASP A 6 -13.08 -3.87 -15.20
CA ASP A 6 -12.76 -2.70 -16.02
C ASP A 6 -12.72 -1.41 -15.19
N ILE A 7 -13.63 -1.28 -14.20
CA ILE A 7 -13.61 -0.16 -13.24
C ILE A 7 -12.33 -0.18 -12.41
N LEU A 8 -11.91 -1.35 -11.92
CA LEU A 8 -10.68 -1.50 -11.13
C LEU A 8 -9.44 -1.15 -11.94
N LYS A 9 -9.37 -1.63 -13.19
CA LYS A 9 -8.26 -1.32 -14.11
C LYS A 9 -8.17 0.17 -14.38
N ARG A 10 -9.27 0.81 -14.80
CA ARG A 10 -9.33 2.27 -15.00
C ARG A 10 -8.94 3.04 -13.73
N GLY A 11 -9.43 2.60 -12.57
CA GLY A 11 -9.08 3.22 -11.29
C GLY A 11 -7.58 3.18 -10.99
N LEU A 12 -6.90 2.08 -11.31
CA LEU A 12 -5.45 1.95 -11.17
C LEU A 12 -4.69 2.80 -12.19
N GLU A 13 -5.17 2.89 -13.43
CA GLU A 13 -4.61 3.76 -14.48
C GLU A 13 -4.67 5.24 -14.06
N HIS A 14 -5.83 5.72 -13.62
CA HIS A 14 -5.96 7.08 -13.09
C HIS A 14 -5.11 7.32 -11.84
N ALA A 15 -4.99 6.32 -10.95
CA ALA A 15 -4.10 6.42 -9.80
C ALA A 15 -2.63 6.52 -10.21
N ALA A 16 -2.21 5.82 -11.27
CA ALA A 16 -0.85 5.91 -11.83
C ALA A 16 -0.55 7.33 -12.31
N LEU A 17 -1.47 7.92 -13.08
CA LEU A 17 -1.38 9.30 -13.57
C LEU A 17 -1.29 10.28 -12.40
N ALA A 18 -2.18 10.17 -11.42
CA ALA A 18 -2.17 11.05 -10.25
C ALA A 18 -0.89 10.94 -9.39
N VAL A 19 -0.24 9.77 -9.36
CA VAL A 19 1.07 9.60 -8.72
C VAL A 19 2.16 10.33 -9.52
N LEU A 20 2.11 10.30 -10.85
CA LEU A 20 3.02 11.07 -11.70
C LEU A 20 2.81 12.58 -11.49
N ASP A 21 1.57 13.05 -11.45
CA ASP A 21 1.25 14.46 -11.18
C ASP A 21 1.77 14.91 -9.81
N ALA A 22 1.60 14.07 -8.78
CA ALA A 22 2.12 14.35 -7.44
C ALA A 22 3.67 14.43 -7.43
N SER A 23 4.34 13.64 -8.26
CA SER A 23 5.79 13.69 -8.44
C SER A 23 6.22 14.96 -9.20
N ALA A 24 5.49 15.32 -10.25
CA ALA A 24 5.74 16.50 -11.09
C ALA A 24 5.57 17.80 -10.30
N LEU A 25 4.56 17.91 -9.43
CA LEU A 25 4.32 19.09 -8.59
C LEU A 25 5.53 19.58 -7.79
N ALA A 26 6.41 18.66 -7.38
CA ALA A 26 7.62 18.99 -6.63
C ALA A 26 8.91 18.69 -7.40
N ASN A 27 8.82 18.51 -8.72
CA ASN A 27 9.93 18.16 -9.60
C ASN A 27 10.79 17.02 -9.04
N LEU A 28 10.15 16.02 -8.40
CA LEU A 28 10.86 14.97 -7.67
C LEU A 28 11.65 14.04 -8.61
N HIS A 29 11.28 14.03 -9.90
CA HIS A 29 12.00 13.33 -10.95
C HIS A 29 13.42 13.89 -11.18
N LEU A 30 13.67 15.16 -10.85
CA LEU A 30 15.00 15.79 -10.93
C LEU A 30 15.90 15.45 -9.74
N GLY A 31 15.41 14.68 -8.76
CA GLY A 31 16.18 14.31 -7.57
C GLY A 31 16.62 15.48 -6.69
N PRO A 32 15.74 16.46 -6.36
CA PRO A 32 16.13 17.61 -5.55
C PRO A 32 16.64 17.18 -4.17
N LYS A 33 17.70 17.84 -3.66
CA LYS A 33 18.22 17.56 -2.31
C LYS A 33 17.30 18.09 -1.20
N ARG A 34 16.62 19.22 -1.46
CA ARG A 34 15.72 19.91 -0.52
C ARG A 34 14.51 20.46 -1.26
N ILE A 35 13.36 20.47 -0.59
CA ILE A 35 12.11 21.08 -1.08
C ILE A 35 11.45 21.91 0.02
N GLY A 36 10.64 22.90 -0.34
CA GLY A 36 9.88 23.70 0.62
C GLY A 36 8.88 22.84 1.42
N ARG A 37 8.71 23.12 2.72
CA ARG A 37 7.81 22.35 3.61
C ARG A 37 6.36 22.38 3.14
N GLY A 38 5.82 23.53 2.75
CA GLY A 38 4.43 23.65 2.29
C GLY A 38 4.17 22.78 1.05
N LEU A 39 5.12 22.76 0.12
CA LEU A 39 5.08 21.88 -1.05
C LEU A 39 5.17 20.40 -0.65
N ALA A 40 6.09 20.05 0.26
CA ALA A 40 6.22 18.70 0.79
C ALA A 40 4.94 18.21 1.47
N GLN A 41 4.27 19.06 2.25
CA GLN A 41 3.00 18.74 2.90
C GLN A 41 1.86 18.57 1.90
N ARG A 42 1.80 19.43 0.89
CA ARG A 42 0.81 19.33 -0.19
C ARG A 42 0.95 18.01 -0.95
N VAL A 43 2.18 17.65 -1.34
CA VAL A 43 2.47 16.35 -2.00
C VAL A 43 2.18 15.18 -1.05
N SER A 44 2.61 15.27 0.21
CA SER A 44 2.37 14.23 1.21
C SER A 44 0.87 13.94 1.42
N GLY A 45 0.05 14.99 1.48
CA GLY A 45 -1.41 14.92 1.59
C GLY A 45 -2.04 14.24 0.38
N ARG A 46 -1.66 14.64 -0.85
CA ARG A 46 -2.12 13.98 -2.08
C ARG A 46 -1.73 12.49 -2.10
N LEU A 47 -0.48 12.18 -1.77
CA LEU A 47 0.00 10.79 -1.70
C LEU A 47 -0.75 9.99 -0.62
N ARG A 48 -1.15 10.59 0.50
CA ARG A 48 -1.93 9.88 1.54
C ARG A 48 -3.29 9.44 0.99
N ILE A 49 -3.98 10.31 0.25
CA ILE A 49 -5.26 9.99 -0.38
C ILE A 49 -5.06 8.89 -1.43
N LEU A 50 -4.04 9.02 -2.29
CA LEU A 50 -3.72 8.02 -3.31
C LEU A 50 -3.37 6.65 -2.71
N GLU A 51 -2.58 6.61 -1.63
CA GLU A 51 -2.28 5.36 -0.92
C GLU A 51 -3.55 4.68 -0.40
N THR A 52 -4.51 5.44 0.13
CA THR A 52 -5.79 4.89 0.60
C THR A 52 -6.60 4.32 -0.56
N ILE A 53 -6.73 5.05 -1.67
CA ILE A 53 -7.48 4.60 -2.85
C ILE A 53 -6.85 3.33 -3.43
N VAL A 54 -5.53 3.33 -3.66
CA VAL A 54 -4.82 2.16 -4.21
C VAL A 54 -4.96 0.95 -3.29
N ARG A 55 -4.82 1.11 -1.97
CA ARG A 55 -5.05 -0.01 -1.03
C ARG A 55 -6.45 -0.59 -1.14
N ARG A 56 -7.47 0.28 -1.23
CA ARG A 56 -8.87 -0.12 -1.37
C ARG A 56 -9.14 -0.83 -2.71
N LEU A 57 -8.57 -0.35 -3.81
CA LEU A 57 -8.64 -1.03 -5.11
C LEU A 57 -8.03 -2.42 -5.05
N ILE A 58 -6.81 -2.56 -4.50
CA ILE A 58 -6.14 -3.86 -4.35
C ILE A 58 -6.89 -4.79 -3.39
N LEU A 59 -7.48 -4.25 -2.32
CA LEU A 59 -8.33 -5.02 -1.40
C LEU A 59 -9.58 -5.55 -2.10
N LEU A 60 -10.26 -4.71 -2.87
CA LEU A 60 -11.44 -5.13 -3.62
C LEU A 60 -11.08 -6.19 -4.69
N MET A 61 -9.96 -6.02 -5.39
CA MET A 61 -9.42 -7.07 -6.27
C MET A 61 -9.18 -8.37 -5.50
N ALA A 62 -8.57 -8.30 -4.31
CA ALA A 62 -8.26 -9.47 -3.50
C ALA A 62 -9.51 -10.21 -3.01
N LEU A 63 -10.59 -9.50 -2.67
CA LEU A 63 -11.87 -10.10 -2.27
C LEU A 63 -12.56 -10.83 -3.42
N GLY A 64 -12.37 -10.39 -4.66
CA GLY A 64 -12.88 -11.08 -5.85
C GLY A 64 -12.09 -12.32 -6.27
N LEU A 65 -10.96 -12.65 -5.61
CA LEU A 65 -10.13 -13.79 -6.00
C LEU A 65 -10.60 -15.10 -5.33
N GLN A 66 -10.92 -16.08 -6.16
CA GLN A 66 -11.08 -17.47 -5.72
C GLN A 66 -9.70 -18.11 -5.58
N LEU A 67 -9.20 -18.24 -4.35
CA LEU A 67 -7.91 -18.92 -4.12
C LEU A 67 -8.10 -20.43 -4.11
N ALA A 68 -7.38 -21.11 -5.00
CA ALA A 68 -7.17 -22.54 -4.93
C ALA A 68 -6.56 -22.95 -3.57
N PRO A 69 -6.80 -24.18 -3.09
CA PRO A 69 -6.20 -24.71 -1.87
C PRO A 69 -4.68 -24.53 -1.93
N THR A 70 -4.13 -23.78 -0.97
CA THR A 70 -2.69 -23.52 -0.96
C THR A 70 -2.00 -24.77 -0.42
N GLN A 71 -1.32 -25.50 -1.30
CA GLN A 71 -0.40 -26.55 -0.87
C GLN A 71 0.67 -25.93 0.05
N PRO A 72 0.95 -26.52 1.23
CA PRO A 72 1.97 -26.00 2.12
C PRO A 72 3.28 -25.92 1.36
N ARG A 73 3.84 -24.71 1.28
CA ARG A 73 5.16 -24.53 0.70
C ARG A 73 6.13 -25.32 1.58
N PRO A 74 6.93 -26.25 1.03
CA PRO A 74 7.97 -26.90 1.81
C PRO A 74 8.79 -25.80 2.48
N ALA A 75 9.04 -25.98 3.77
CA ALA A 75 9.91 -25.09 4.53
C ALA A 75 11.18 -24.86 3.70
N PRO A 76 11.72 -23.62 3.66
CA PRO A 76 13.02 -23.43 3.04
C PRO A 76 13.95 -24.46 3.67
N ALA A 77 14.53 -25.34 2.84
CA ALA A 77 15.59 -26.22 3.28
C ALA A 77 16.59 -25.35 4.04
N ASN A 78 17.10 -25.85 5.18
CA ASN A 78 18.17 -25.20 5.92
C ASN A 78 19.17 -24.57 4.93
N PRO A 79 19.64 -23.34 5.17
CA PRO A 79 20.65 -22.74 4.31
C PRO A 79 21.73 -23.79 4.09
N ALA A 80 21.98 -24.12 2.82
CA ALA A 80 23.04 -25.05 2.48
C ALA A 80 24.32 -24.58 3.18
N PRO A 81 25.13 -25.50 3.74
CA PRO A 81 26.40 -25.13 4.34
C PRO A 81 27.15 -24.22 3.37
N GLU A 82 27.66 -23.11 3.90
CA GLU A 82 28.39 -22.12 3.14
C GLU A 82 29.45 -22.84 2.28
N PRO A 83 29.56 -22.53 0.98
CA PRO A 83 30.65 -23.08 0.19
C PRO A 83 31.96 -22.62 0.84
N ASP A 84 32.84 -23.58 1.16
CA ASP A 84 34.20 -23.31 1.63
C ASP A 84 34.89 -22.37 0.62
N LEU A 85 34.88 -21.07 0.94
CA LEU A 85 35.58 -20.07 0.17
C LEU A 85 37.08 -20.23 0.47
N PRO A 86 37.96 -20.17 -0.54
CA PRO A 86 39.39 -20.16 -0.30
C PRO A 86 39.77 -18.98 0.60
N GLU A 87 40.72 -19.21 1.51
CA GLU A 87 41.22 -18.19 2.45
C GLU A 87 41.53 -16.88 1.71
N GLY A 88 40.81 -15.81 2.07
CA GLY A 88 41.00 -14.46 1.53
C GLY A 88 39.87 -13.90 0.66
N VAL A 89 38.78 -14.63 0.41
CA VAL A 89 37.61 -14.10 -0.33
C VAL A 89 36.40 -13.93 0.58
N GLU A 90 36.20 -12.73 1.11
CA GLU A 90 34.97 -12.36 1.79
C GLU A 90 33.87 -12.06 0.75
N LEU A 91 32.79 -12.84 0.76
CA LEU A 91 31.57 -12.47 0.04
C LEU A 91 31.01 -11.19 0.67
N ALA A 92 31.04 -10.09 -0.07
CA ALA A 92 30.35 -8.86 0.32
C ALA A 92 28.84 -9.13 0.38
N ILE A 93 28.34 -9.49 1.56
CA ILE A 93 26.90 -9.53 1.84
C ILE A 93 26.46 -8.08 1.90
N PHE A 94 26.08 -7.52 0.75
CA PHE A 94 25.50 -6.20 0.71
C PHE A 94 24.17 -6.24 1.48
N PRO A 95 24.01 -5.48 2.58
CA PRO A 95 22.73 -5.37 3.26
C PRO A 95 21.76 -4.78 2.23
N ARG A 96 20.84 -5.61 1.73
CA ARG A 96 19.83 -5.19 0.75
C ARG A 96 19.05 -4.07 1.41
N LEU A 97 19.32 -2.82 1.02
CA LEU A 97 18.52 -1.65 1.37
C LEU A 97 17.09 -1.97 1.01
N SER A 98 16.31 -2.41 2.00
CA SER A 98 14.98 -2.94 1.77
C SER A 98 14.12 -1.80 1.27
N PRO A 99 13.75 -1.78 -0.01
CA PRO A 99 13.09 -0.62 -0.56
C PRO A 99 11.71 -0.52 0.09
N ARG A 100 11.27 0.71 0.39
CA ARG A 100 9.98 0.96 1.05
C ARG A 100 8.88 0.19 0.34
N ARG A 101 8.13 -0.62 1.10
CA ARG A 101 6.94 -1.34 0.62
C ARG A 101 5.69 -0.60 1.06
N LEU A 102 4.71 -0.50 0.17
CA LEU A 102 3.37 -0.07 0.55
C LEU A 102 2.77 -1.20 1.40
N LYS A 103 2.47 -0.92 2.66
CA LYS A 103 1.66 -1.84 3.48
C LYS A 103 0.27 -1.91 2.81
N LEU A 104 -0.38 -3.06 2.74
CA LEU A 104 -1.74 -3.13 2.17
C LEU A 104 -2.76 -3.16 3.31
N LEU A 105 -2.54 -4.04 4.29
CA LEU A 105 -3.25 -4.02 5.56
C LEU A 105 -2.56 -3.09 6.57
N PRO A 106 -3.31 -2.35 7.39
CA PRO A 106 -2.76 -1.66 8.55
C PRO A 106 -2.25 -2.68 9.57
N ALA A 107 -1.38 -2.23 10.49
CA ALA A 107 -1.07 -3.03 11.68
C ALA A 107 -2.34 -3.19 12.51
N ARG A 108 -2.47 -4.30 13.24
CA ARG A 108 -3.54 -4.51 14.21
C ARG A 108 -3.52 -3.33 15.19
N GLN A 109 -4.65 -2.65 15.31
CA GLN A 109 -4.86 -1.63 16.33
C GLN A 109 -5.72 -2.30 17.40
N ALA A 110 -5.23 -2.34 18.64
CA ALA A 110 -6.12 -2.57 19.76
C ALA A 110 -7.08 -1.37 19.83
N PHE A 111 -8.36 -1.63 20.10
CA PHE A 111 -9.34 -0.58 20.36
C PHE A 111 -9.08 -0.02 21.76
N GLU A 112 -7.91 0.59 21.97
CA GLU A 112 -7.65 1.36 23.18
C GLU A 112 -8.41 2.68 23.07
N GLY A 113 -9.06 3.08 24.17
CA GLY A 113 -9.85 4.31 24.31
C GLY A 113 -9.05 5.58 23.98
N PRO A 114 -9.62 6.79 24.19
CA PRO A 114 -9.09 8.05 23.67
C PRO A 114 -7.73 8.40 24.29
N GLY A 115 -6.67 7.78 23.78
CA GLY A 115 -5.30 8.02 24.16
C GLY A 115 -4.80 9.24 23.42
N GLY A 116 -4.76 10.36 24.14
CA GLY A 116 -3.92 11.54 23.91
C GLY A 116 -3.86 12.09 22.49
N PHE A 117 -4.31 13.33 22.30
CA PHE A 117 -3.91 14.09 21.13
C PHE A 117 -2.37 14.08 21.04
N PRO A 118 -1.79 13.72 19.88
CA PRO A 118 -0.34 13.71 19.76
C PRO A 118 0.20 15.09 20.09
N ASP A 119 1.16 15.15 21.01
CA ASP A 119 1.89 16.37 21.30
C ASP A 119 2.37 16.99 19.99
N ILE A 120 1.89 18.19 19.70
CA ILE A 120 2.28 18.96 18.53
C ILE A 120 3.69 19.50 18.82
N SER A 121 4.68 18.61 18.80
CA SER A 121 6.08 18.98 18.95
C SER A 121 6.50 19.93 17.84
N GLY A 122 6.88 21.14 18.25
CA GLY A 122 7.75 22.11 17.56
C GLY A 122 7.73 22.12 16.03
N THR A 123 7.09 23.16 15.48
CA THR A 123 7.22 23.53 14.06
C THR A 123 8.68 23.84 13.74
N SER A 124 9.40 22.88 13.15
CA SER A 124 10.70 23.15 12.53
C SER A 124 10.48 23.91 11.22
N TYR A 125 11.03 25.12 11.14
CA TYR A 125 10.96 25.97 9.97
C TYR A 125 12.16 25.65 9.06
N GLY A 126 11.90 25.30 7.79
CA GLY A 126 12.98 25.14 6.81
C GLY A 126 12.69 24.16 5.66
N PRO A 127 13.56 24.12 4.64
CA PRO A 127 13.51 23.13 3.58
C PRO A 127 13.68 21.71 4.13
N VAL A 128 12.88 20.77 3.62
CA VAL A 128 12.87 19.37 4.05
C VAL A 128 13.45 18.46 2.97
N SER A 129 13.96 17.30 3.37
CA SER A 129 14.44 16.30 2.41
C SER A 129 13.28 15.56 1.72
N PRO A 130 13.28 15.40 0.39
CA PRO A 130 12.18 14.73 -0.32
C PRO A 130 12.28 13.19 -0.34
N ARG A 131 13.36 12.61 0.20
CA ARG A 131 13.65 11.16 0.16
C ARG A 131 12.46 10.30 0.57
N LYS A 132 11.75 10.70 1.63
CA LYS A 132 10.55 9.98 2.11
C LYS A 132 9.41 10.00 1.09
N LEU A 133 9.19 11.14 0.41
CA LEU A 133 8.16 11.26 -0.63
C LEU A 133 8.52 10.42 -1.86
N MET A 134 9.78 10.49 -2.32
CA MET A 134 10.27 9.68 -3.44
C MET A 134 10.13 8.18 -3.15
N ALA A 135 10.48 7.73 -1.94
CA ALA A 135 10.30 6.34 -1.53
C ALA A 135 8.82 5.90 -1.51
N ARG A 136 7.89 6.78 -1.12
CA ARG A 136 6.44 6.52 -1.16
C ARG A 136 5.94 6.41 -2.59
N ILE A 137 6.35 7.32 -3.48
CA ILE A 137 6.00 7.29 -4.90
C ILE A 137 6.51 6.01 -5.55
N ALA A 138 7.78 5.63 -5.30
CA ALA A 138 8.33 4.37 -5.81
C ALA A 138 7.55 3.16 -5.30
N ALA A 139 7.16 3.14 -4.02
CA ALA A 139 6.36 2.06 -3.45
C ALA A 139 4.97 1.96 -4.11
N LEU A 140 4.28 3.08 -4.32
CA LEU A 140 3.00 3.14 -5.02
C LEU A 140 3.12 2.63 -6.46
N ARG A 141 4.11 3.14 -7.21
CA ARG A 141 4.34 2.71 -8.61
C ARG A 141 4.58 1.22 -8.71
N ARG A 142 5.32 0.60 -7.78
CA ARG A 142 5.53 -0.86 -7.77
C ARG A 142 4.23 -1.64 -7.57
N VAL A 143 3.34 -1.17 -6.70
CA VAL A 143 2.04 -1.82 -6.49
C VAL A 143 1.16 -1.70 -7.73
N ILE A 144 1.10 -0.50 -8.32
CA ILE A 144 0.30 -0.23 -9.51
C ILE A 144 0.84 -0.96 -10.75
N ALA A 145 2.14 -1.22 -10.83
CA ALA A 145 2.75 -1.96 -11.94
C ALA A 145 2.43 -3.47 -11.92
N ALA A 146 2.06 -4.05 -10.77
CA ALA A 146 1.75 -5.47 -10.64
C ALA A 146 0.59 -5.72 -9.67
N PRO A 147 -0.60 -5.15 -9.94
CA PRO A 147 -1.69 -5.09 -8.97
C PRO A 147 -2.24 -6.48 -8.63
N GLU A 148 -2.31 -7.40 -9.60
CA GLU A 148 -2.81 -8.77 -9.43
C GLU A 148 -1.92 -9.57 -8.47
N ALA A 149 -0.59 -9.45 -8.60
CA ALA A 149 0.35 -10.12 -7.70
C ALA A 149 0.22 -9.61 -6.26
N HIS A 150 -0.07 -8.32 -6.10
CA HIS A 150 -0.33 -7.72 -4.79
C HIS A 150 -1.70 -8.15 -4.23
N ALA A 151 -2.75 -8.20 -5.04
CA ALA A 151 -4.06 -8.68 -4.68
C ALA A 151 -4.03 -10.17 -4.26
N LEU A 152 -3.29 -11.02 -4.99
CA LEU A 152 -3.14 -12.44 -4.66
C LEU A 152 -2.47 -12.65 -3.30
N ARG A 153 -1.39 -11.90 -3.01
CA ARG A 153 -0.73 -11.93 -1.70
C ARG A 153 -1.68 -11.48 -0.58
N LEU A 154 -2.46 -10.43 -0.86
CA LEU A 154 -3.42 -9.90 0.09
C LEU A 154 -4.55 -10.90 0.36
N ALA A 155 -5.13 -11.50 -0.68
CA ALA A 155 -6.16 -12.54 -0.56
C ALA A 155 -5.70 -13.72 0.30
N ARG A 156 -4.45 -14.19 0.11
CA ARG A 156 -3.87 -15.26 0.95
C ARG A 156 -3.73 -14.82 2.40
N THR A 157 -3.34 -13.56 2.62
CA THR A 157 -3.25 -12.99 3.97
C THR A 157 -4.63 -12.93 4.63
N LEU A 158 -5.66 -12.48 3.90
CA LEU A 158 -7.04 -12.43 4.38
C LEU A 158 -7.58 -13.83 4.74
N LYS A 159 -7.41 -14.82 3.86
CA LYS A 159 -7.80 -16.21 4.17
C LYS A 159 -7.11 -16.76 5.42
N ARG A 160 -5.83 -16.43 5.62
CA ARG A 160 -5.10 -16.83 6.83
C ARG A 160 -5.67 -16.15 8.09
N LEU A 161 -6.00 -14.86 8.01
CA LEU A 161 -6.63 -14.13 9.13
C LEU A 161 -7.99 -14.74 9.46
N GLN A 162 -8.82 -14.98 8.45
CA GLN A 162 -10.13 -15.61 8.62
C GLN A 162 -10.02 -17.00 9.25
N LYS A 163 -9.09 -17.85 8.78
CA LYS A 163 -8.84 -19.18 9.35
C LYS A 163 -8.39 -19.12 10.82
N ASN A 164 -7.69 -18.06 11.21
CA ASN A 164 -7.24 -17.86 12.59
C ASN A 164 -8.33 -17.26 13.49
N GLY A 165 -9.56 -17.04 12.98
CA GLY A 165 -10.66 -16.42 13.73
C GLY A 165 -10.43 -14.94 14.01
N GLU A 166 -9.58 -14.26 13.24
CA GLU A 166 -9.33 -12.83 13.43
C GLU A 166 -10.55 -11.99 12.99
N PRO A 167 -10.79 -10.83 13.62
CA PRO A 167 -11.94 -10.00 13.32
C PRO A 167 -11.90 -9.46 11.89
N LYS A 168 -13.10 -9.21 11.33
CA LYS A 168 -13.29 -8.64 10.00
C LYS A 168 -12.52 -7.32 9.85
N PRO A 169 -11.75 -7.13 8.76
CA PRO A 169 -11.11 -5.85 8.48
C PRO A 169 -12.15 -4.73 8.33
N MET A 170 -11.99 -3.64 9.07
CA MET A 170 -12.86 -2.47 8.95
C MET A 170 -12.31 -1.46 7.95
N VAL A 171 -13.19 -0.90 7.12
CA VAL A 171 -12.87 0.20 6.20
C VAL A 171 -13.55 1.47 6.69
N GLY A 172 -12.75 2.48 7.05
CA GLY A 172 -13.28 3.80 7.42
C GLY A 172 -13.98 4.50 6.25
N ALA A 173 -14.60 5.65 6.52
CA ALA A 173 -15.38 6.42 5.55
C ALA A 173 -14.60 6.78 4.25
N ALA A 174 -15.35 7.21 3.24
CA ALA A 174 -14.79 7.75 2.00
C ALA A 174 -13.82 8.90 2.32
N THR A 175 -12.63 8.88 1.74
CA THR A 175 -11.67 9.97 1.92
C THR A 175 -12.06 11.10 0.96
N PRO A 176 -12.19 12.36 1.43
CA PRO A 176 -12.50 13.47 0.53
C PRO A 176 -11.37 13.64 -0.48
N ALA A 177 -11.67 13.38 -1.75
CA ALA A 177 -10.71 13.30 -2.85
C ALA A 177 -10.82 14.49 -3.82
N PHE A 178 -11.36 15.64 -3.38
CA PHE A 178 -11.58 16.85 -4.19
C PHE A 178 -10.34 17.40 -4.90
N ARG A 179 -9.14 16.98 -4.49
CA ARG A 179 -7.85 17.40 -5.08
C ARG A 179 -7.30 16.41 -6.12
N LEU A 180 -8.01 15.32 -6.38
CA LEU A 180 -7.72 14.32 -7.41
C LEU A 180 -8.68 14.50 -8.59
N SER A 181 -8.48 13.72 -9.65
CA SER A 181 -9.40 13.74 -10.79
C SER A 181 -10.83 13.33 -10.39
N PRO A 182 -11.86 13.80 -11.10
CA PRO A 182 -13.25 13.44 -10.82
C PRO A 182 -13.50 11.92 -10.78
N GLU A 183 -12.82 11.17 -11.64
CA GLU A 183 -12.93 9.71 -11.72
C GLU A 183 -12.40 9.05 -10.43
N LEU A 184 -11.23 9.48 -9.95
CA LEU A 184 -10.70 9.02 -8.67
C LEU A 184 -11.55 9.48 -7.49
N GLY A 185 -12.18 10.65 -7.60
CA GLY A 185 -13.14 11.15 -6.63
C GLY A 185 -14.34 10.21 -6.49
N ALA A 186 -14.99 9.88 -7.60
CA ALA A 186 -16.12 8.97 -7.64
C ALA A 186 -15.76 7.55 -7.18
N LEU A 187 -14.57 7.07 -7.53
CA LEU A 187 -14.08 5.78 -7.02
C LEU A 187 -13.84 5.82 -5.51
N ALA A 188 -13.24 6.89 -4.98
CA ALA A 188 -12.96 7.02 -3.56
C ALA A 188 -14.22 6.98 -2.69
N THR A 189 -15.36 7.48 -3.22
CA THR A 189 -16.66 7.44 -2.56
C THR A 189 -17.34 6.09 -2.65
N LEU A 190 -17.17 5.37 -3.78
CA LEU A 190 -17.82 4.07 -4.02
C LEU A 190 -17.11 2.90 -3.31
N LEU A 191 -15.77 2.95 -3.21
CA LEU A 191 -14.94 1.84 -2.73
C LEU A 191 -15.31 1.31 -1.34
N PRO A 192 -15.59 2.13 -0.30
CA PRO A 192 -15.94 1.62 1.02
C PRO A 192 -17.15 0.69 1.02
N ALA A 193 -18.22 1.06 0.27
CA ALA A 193 -19.44 0.26 0.20
C ALA A 193 -19.19 -1.10 -0.50
N GLN A 194 -18.46 -1.09 -1.63
CA GLN A 194 -18.13 -2.33 -2.33
C GLN A 194 -17.25 -3.27 -1.49
N ILE A 195 -16.29 -2.72 -0.74
CA ILE A 195 -15.46 -3.54 0.15
C ILE A 195 -16.28 -4.09 1.31
N SER A 196 -17.20 -3.29 1.88
CA SER A 196 -18.08 -3.76 2.95
C SER A 196 -18.91 -4.96 2.49
N ALA A 197 -19.53 -4.86 1.30
CA ALA A 197 -20.29 -5.94 0.68
C ALA A 197 -19.43 -7.18 0.42
N GLY A 198 -18.22 -6.99 -0.13
CA GLY A 198 -17.28 -8.10 -0.35
C GLY A 198 -16.76 -8.77 0.93
N LEU A 199 -16.94 -8.14 2.10
CA LEU A 199 -16.59 -8.69 3.40
C LEU A 199 -17.80 -9.19 4.18
N GLU A 200 -19.03 -9.14 3.66
CA GLU A 200 -20.21 -9.69 4.35
C GLU A 200 -20.08 -11.19 4.60
N THR A 201 -19.43 -11.92 3.68
CA THR A 201 -19.18 -13.36 3.80
C THR A 201 -18.07 -13.74 4.79
N TRP A 202 -17.52 -12.77 5.54
CA TRP A 202 -16.39 -12.99 6.46
C TRP A 202 -16.77 -13.95 7.61
N GLU A 203 -17.97 -13.83 8.16
CA GLU A 203 -18.45 -14.62 9.31
C GLU A 203 -19.14 -15.93 8.88
N SER A 204 -19.74 -15.99 7.70
CA SER A 204 -20.47 -17.17 7.20
C SER A 204 -19.60 -18.34 6.75
N SER A 205 -18.27 -18.24 6.85
CA SER A 205 -17.33 -19.30 6.45
C SER A 205 -16.65 -19.99 7.64
N GLY A 206 -17.19 -19.80 8.85
CA GLY A 206 -16.77 -20.47 10.09
C GLY A 206 -17.31 -21.89 10.20
#